data_AF-A0A356MNH7-F1
#
_entry.id   AF-A0A356MNH7-F1
#
_cell.length_a   1.000
_cell.length_b   1.000
_cell.length_c   1.000
_cell.angle_alpha   90.00
_cell.angle_beta   90.00
_cell.angle_gamma   90.00
#
_symmetry.space_group_name_H-M   'P 1'
#
loop_
_entity.id
_entity.type
_entity.pdbx_description
1 polymer ?
#
loop_
_entity_poly.entity_id
_entity_poly.type
_entity_poly.pdbx_seq_one_letter_code
_entity_poly.pdbx_strand_id
1 'polypeptide(L)'
;SGDLQPLVAAELGGVWSSDCDGCLIGSSFDPNVGAGTYSVAYIIDDVCVDTDQVQIIVEPQADASINLPNWVCLALEGLQPGVAWPGGVWTANCNGCLSDIGTIDLMQAGIGVLDITYTVEGLCGDSQTVAMEVLGCDVETVNVFSPNDDLLNDELVFKYLTSFPGNQLNVYDRWGNLIYQKRNYGNNWRADGVAEGTYFYVLTIPGKDTLTGSFTLVR
;
A
#
# COMPACT_ATOMS: atom_id res chain seq x y z
N SER A 1 -17.34 -9.61 19.33
CA SER A 1 -18.21 -10.11 20.42
C SER A 1 -19.18 -9.01 20.74
N GLY A 2 -20.47 -9.24 20.55
CA GLY A 2 -21.50 -8.25 20.87
C GLY A 2 -22.05 -8.46 22.28
N ASP A 3 -22.60 -7.39 22.87
CA ASP A 3 -23.33 -7.46 24.13
C ASP A 3 -24.71 -8.08 23.92
N LEU A 4 -25.27 -8.68 24.98
CA LEU A 4 -26.62 -9.21 24.99
C LEU A 4 -27.63 -8.10 24.66
N GLN A 5 -28.47 -8.34 23.66
CA GLN A 5 -29.49 -7.41 23.22
C GLN A 5 -30.80 -7.69 23.98
N PRO A 6 -31.27 -6.77 24.85
CA PRO A 6 -32.48 -7.00 25.63
C PRO A 6 -33.71 -7.03 24.73
N LEU A 7 -34.54 -8.05 24.92
CA LEU A 7 -35.83 -8.18 24.26
C LEU A 7 -36.92 -7.61 25.18
N VAL A 8 -37.84 -6.83 24.60
CA VAL A 8 -38.93 -6.20 25.35
C VAL A 8 -40.25 -6.71 24.81
N ALA A 9 -41.08 -7.26 25.69
CA ALA A 9 -42.44 -7.65 25.37
C ALA A 9 -43.42 -6.54 25.79
N ALA A 10 -44.47 -6.34 24.99
CA ALA A 10 -45.53 -5.38 25.31
C ALA A 10 -46.39 -5.85 26.49
N GLU A 11 -46.60 -7.17 26.59
CA GLU A 11 -47.34 -7.83 27.67
C GLU A 11 -46.45 -8.87 28.35
N LEU A 12 -46.59 -9.01 29.67
CA LEU A 12 -45.81 -9.97 30.47
C LEU A 12 -46.54 -11.31 30.56
N GLY A 13 -45.78 -12.37 30.88
CA GLY A 13 -46.33 -13.71 31.14
C GLY A 13 -46.11 -14.72 30.01
N GLY A 14 -45.57 -14.28 28.87
CA GLY A 14 -45.13 -15.15 27.79
C GLY A 14 -43.68 -15.60 27.89
N VAL A 15 -43.28 -16.46 26.96
CA VAL A 15 -41.96 -17.09 26.84
C VAL A 15 -41.30 -16.69 25.52
N TRP A 16 -40.01 -16.37 25.57
CA TRP A 16 -39.19 -16.15 24.38
C TRP A 16 -38.74 -17.48 23.78
N SER A 17 -38.80 -17.59 22.46
CA SER A 17 -38.27 -18.70 21.67
C SER A 17 -37.58 -18.16 20.43
N SER A 18 -36.65 -18.92 19.85
CA SER A 18 -35.96 -18.54 18.63
C SER A 18 -35.64 -19.77 17.77
N ASP A 19 -35.32 -19.55 16.51
CA ASP A 19 -34.90 -20.57 15.54
C ASP A 19 -33.43 -20.98 15.66
N CYS A 20 -32.69 -20.41 16.62
CA CYS A 20 -31.32 -20.77 16.96
C CYS A 20 -31.16 -21.41 18.34
N ASP A 21 -30.28 -22.40 18.43
CA ASP A 21 -29.89 -23.01 19.70
C ASP A 21 -28.94 -22.08 20.47
N GLY A 22 -29.28 -21.76 21.72
CA GLY A 22 -28.41 -21.01 22.63
C GLY A 22 -28.29 -19.51 22.37
N CYS A 23 -29.06 -18.95 21.43
CA CYS A 23 -29.05 -17.51 21.15
C CYS A 23 -29.88 -16.66 22.11
N LEU A 24 -30.64 -17.27 23.02
CA LEU A 24 -31.40 -16.56 24.04
C LEU A 24 -30.82 -16.85 25.42
N ILE A 25 -30.49 -15.79 26.16
CA ILE A 25 -30.07 -15.85 27.57
C ILE A 25 -31.07 -15.03 28.38
N GLY A 26 -32.00 -15.72 29.05
CA GLY A 26 -33.11 -15.08 29.74
C GLY A 26 -34.03 -14.35 28.76
N SER A 27 -34.17 -13.04 28.92
CA SER A 27 -34.93 -12.15 28.03
C SER A 27 -34.04 -11.33 27.10
N SER A 28 -32.86 -11.85 26.74
CA SER A 28 -31.93 -11.16 25.85
C SER A 28 -31.43 -12.10 24.76
N PHE A 29 -31.15 -11.54 23.59
CA PHE A 29 -30.52 -12.22 22.46
C PHE A 29 -28.99 -12.08 22.53
N ASP A 30 -28.25 -13.18 22.35
CA ASP A 30 -26.80 -13.22 22.32
C ASP A 30 -26.28 -13.21 20.87
N PRO A 31 -25.70 -12.11 20.36
CA PRO A 31 -25.19 -12.04 19.00
C PRO A 31 -23.93 -12.88 18.74
N ASN A 32 -23.34 -13.51 19.75
CA ASN A 32 -22.16 -14.37 19.58
C ASN A 32 -22.47 -15.70 18.90
N VAL A 33 -23.75 -16.00 18.63
CA VAL A 33 -24.18 -17.14 17.80
C VAL A 33 -23.72 -17.07 16.33
N GLY A 34 -23.20 -15.91 15.92
CA GLY A 34 -22.62 -15.70 14.61
C GLY A 34 -23.49 -14.84 13.70
N ALA A 35 -22.93 -14.50 12.54
CA ALA A 35 -23.64 -13.71 11.54
C ALA A 35 -24.79 -14.51 10.91
N GLY A 36 -25.94 -13.87 10.74
CA GLY A 36 -27.13 -14.52 10.22
C GLY A 36 -28.41 -13.75 10.53
N THR A 37 -29.51 -14.26 10.02
CA THR A 37 -30.85 -13.79 10.35
C THR A 37 -31.52 -14.82 11.24
N TYR A 38 -32.02 -14.36 12.38
CA TYR A 38 -32.68 -15.17 13.40
C TYR A 38 -34.11 -14.68 13.61
N SER A 39 -35.04 -15.61 13.69
CA SER A 39 -36.41 -15.33 14.09
C SER A 39 -36.56 -15.55 15.58
N VAL A 40 -37.05 -14.53 16.29
CA VAL A 40 -37.37 -14.60 17.71
C VAL A 40 -38.86 -14.39 17.88
N ALA A 41 -39.52 -15.32 18.56
CA ALA A 41 -40.94 -15.30 18.84
C ALA A 41 -41.21 -15.13 20.34
N TYR A 42 -42.20 -14.33 20.70
CA TYR A 42 -42.77 -14.27 22.03
C TYR A 42 -44.16 -14.92 22.00
N ILE A 43 -44.42 -15.85 22.92
CA ILE A 43 -45.70 -16.58 22.98
C ILE A 43 -46.28 -16.45 24.39
N ILE A 44 -47.51 -15.95 24.49
CA ILE A 44 -48.29 -15.96 25.71
C ILE A 44 -49.28 -17.13 25.62
N ASP A 45 -48.98 -18.22 26.33
CA ASP A 45 -49.78 -19.44 26.32
C ASP A 45 -50.77 -19.43 27.50
N ASP A 46 -51.81 -18.61 27.36
CA ASP A 46 -52.97 -18.56 28.26
C ASP A 46 -54.25 -19.00 27.50
N VAL A 47 -55.45 -18.84 28.07
CA VAL A 47 -56.73 -19.23 27.46
C VAL A 47 -56.91 -18.69 26.03
N CYS A 48 -56.36 -17.51 25.74
CA CYS A 48 -56.25 -16.93 24.41
C CYS A 48 -54.77 -16.79 24.05
N VAL A 49 -54.25 -17.71 23.23
CA VAL A 49 -52.85 -17.68 22.81
C VAL A 49 -52.58 -16.45 21.93
N ASP A 50 -51.56 -15.68 22.27
CA ASP A 50 -51.04 -14.58 21.45
C ASP A 50 -49.56 -14.80 21.13
N THR A 51 -49.14 -14.40 19.93
CA THR A 51 -47.76 -14.56 19.48
C THR A 51 -47.33 -13.41 18.58
N ASP A 52 -46.10 -12.94 18.82
CA ASP A 52 -45.43 -11.96 17.96
C ASP A 52 -44.03 -12.45 17.59
N GLN A 53 -43.55 -12.02 16.43
CA GLN A 53 -42.24 -12.41 15.89
C GLN A 53 -41.46 -11.20 15.41
N VAL A 54 -40.18 -11.17 15.76
CA VAL A 54 -39.20 -10.19 15.28
C VAL A 54 -38.04 -10.89 14.59
N GLN A 55 -37.51 -10.27 13.54
CA GLN A 55 -36.26 -10.72 12.92
C GLN A 55 -35.08 -9.93 13.48
N ILE A 56 -34.06 -10.66 13.92
CA ILE A 56 -32.78 -10.10 14.35
C ILE A 56 -31.76 -10.44 13.27
N ILE A 57 -31.07 -9.44 12.76
CA ILE A 57 -29.99 -9.59 11.79
C ILE A 57 -28.67 -9.31 12.52
N VAL A 58 -27.80 -10.31 12.59
CA VAL A 58 -26.44 -10.18 13.09
C VAL A 58 -25.52 -10.03 11.89
N GLU A 59 -24.95 -8.84 11.73
CA GLU A 59 -23.98 -8.55 10.68
C GLU A 59 -22.61 -9.16 11.02
N PRO A 60 -21.89 -9.73 10.04
CA PRO A 60 -20.52 -10.17 10.26
C PRO A 60 -19.60 -8.98 10.56
N GLN A 61 -18.60 -9.19 11.42
CA GLN A 61 -17.55 -8.20 11.62
C GLN A 61 -16.65 -8.15 10.37
N ALA A 62 -16.57 -6.98 9.74
CA ALA A 62 -15.66 -6.76 8.62
C ALA A 62 -14.19 -6.97 9.05
N ASP A 63 -13.35 -7.43 8.13
CA ASP A 63 -11.91 -7.58 8.35
C ASP A 63 -11.16 -6.73 7.33
N ALA A 64 -10.67 -5.58 7.78
CA ALA A 64 -9.95 -4.62 6.94
C ALA A 64 -8.46 -4.96 6.81
N SER A 65 -8.03 -6.17 7.19
CA SER A 65 -6.62 -6.58 7.15
C SER A 65 -5.98 -6.39 5.77
N ILE A 66 -4.89 -5.62 5.73
CA ILE A 66 -4.05 -5.28 4.59
C ILE A 66 -2.80 -6.15 4.64
N ASN A 67 -2.46 -6.77 3.52
CA ASN A 67 -1.19 -7.45 3.31
C ASN A 67 -0.31 -6.61 2.37
N LEU A 68 0.77 -6.06 2.92
CA LEU A 68 1.73 -5.21 2.23
C LEU A 68 3.14 -5.44 2.81
N PRO A 69 4.21 -5.40 2.00
CA PRO A 69 5.58 -5.46 2.52
C PRO A 69 5.92 -4.25 3.41
N ASN A 70 6.87 -4.44 4.33
CA ASN A 70 7.35 -3.37 5.21
C ASN A 70 8.13 -2.28 4.45
N TRP A 71 8.76 -2.64 3.33
CA TRP A 71 9.50 -1.70 2.49
C TRP A 71 9.47 -2.13 1.03
N VAL A 72 9.59 -1.13 0.13
CA VAL A 72 9.67 -1.33 -1.32
C VAL A 72 10.63 -0.32 -1.93
N CYS A 73 11.14 -0.63 -3.12
CA CYS A 73 11.93 0.30 -3.91
C CYS A 73 11.03 1.15 -4.82
N LEU A 74 11.36 2.42 -4.99
CA LEU A 74 10.57 3.43 -5.74
C LEU A 74 10.21 3.03 -7.20
N ALA A 75 10.95 2.10 -7.80
CA ALA A 75 10.80 1.68 -9.19
C ALA A 75 9.84 0.50 -9.38
N LEU A 76 9.25 -0.02 -8.31
CA LEU A 76 8.27 -1.08 -8.43
C LEU A 76 6.98 -0.49 -9.02
N GLU A 77 6.59 -0.98 -10.18
CA GLU A 77 5.34 -0.61 -10.84
C GLU A 77 4.22 -1.59 -10.50
N GLY A 78 2.98 -1.09 -10.44
CA GLY A 78 1.79 -1.93 -10.27
C GLY A 78 1.67 -2.61 -8.91
N LEU A 79 2.30 -2.06 -7.85
CA LEU A 79 2.14 -2.57 -6.50
C LEU A 79 0.68 -2.42 -6.06
N GLN A 80 0.07 -3.51 -5.60
CA GLN A 80 -1.29 -3.53 -5.08
C GLN A 80 -1.32 -4.34 -3.77
N PRO A 81 -1.81 -3.77 -2.65
CA PRO A 81 -1.96 -4.51 -1.40
C PRO A 81 -3.01 -5.62 -1.53
N GLY A 82 -2.79 -6.73 -0.83
CA GLY A 82 -3.83 -7.73 -0.62
C GLY A 82 -4.78 -7.31 0.51
N VAL A 83 -6.06 -7.72 0.45
CA VAL A 83 -7.03 -7.48 1.53
C VAL A 83 -7.77 -8.75 1.90
N ALA A 84 -8.14 -8.88 3.17
CA ALA A 84 -8.96 -10.00 3.66
C ALA A 84 -10.42 -9.89 3.16
N TRP A 85 -10.98 -8.68 3.12
CA TRP A 85 -12.35 -8.43 2.69
C TRP A 85 -12.40 -7.34 1.60
N PRO A 86 -12.95 -7.60 0.40
CA PRO A 86 -13.02 -6.62 -0.69
C PRO A 86 -14.20 -5.64 -0.54
N GLY A 87 -14.14 -4.50 -1.25
CA GLY A 87 -15.23 -3.52 -1.33
C GLY A 87 -15.11 -2.33 -0.35
N GLY A 88 -14.06 -2.29 0.46
CA GLY A 88 -13.67 -1.10 1.21
C GLY A 88 -13.03 -0.01 0.35
N VAL A 89 -12.77 1.13 1.00
CA VAL A 89 -12.22 2.34 0.41
C VAL A 89 -10.76 2.52 0.82
N TRP A 90 -9.94 2.95 -0.14
CA TRP A 90 -8.52 3.20 0.04
C TRP A 90 -8.24 4.68 0.28
N THR A 91 -7.33 4.96 1.22
CA THR A 91 -6.76 6.31 1.42
C THR A 91 -5.27 6.22 1.73
N ALA A 92 -4.51 7.27 1.43
CA ALA A 92 -3.08 7.34 1.73
C ALA A 92 -2.68 8.75 2.20
N ASN A 93 -1.50 8.84 2.82
CA ASN A 93 -0.90 10.12 3.22
C ASN A 93 -0.25 10.90 2.05
N CYS A 94 -0.50 10.51 0.80
CA CYS A 94 -0.05 11.20 -0.41
C CYS A 94 -1.18 11.45 -1.40
N ASN A 95 -1.06 12.52 -2.18
CA ASN A 95 -2.07 12.94 -3.13
C ASN A 95 -1.89 12.22 -4.47
N GLY A 96 -2.88 11.40 -4.84
CA GLY A 96 -2.97 10.73 -6.15
C GLY A 96 -2.01 9.55 -6.36
N CYS A 97 -1.25 9.17 -5.34
CA CYS A 97 -0.37 8.00 -5.34
C CYS A 97 -1.11 6.66 -5.16
N LEU A 98 -2.41 6.68 -4.84
CA LEU A 98 -3.22 5.51 -4.59
C LEU A 98 -4.52 5.63 -5.38
N SER A 99 -4.85 4.60 -6.16
CA SER A 99 -6.10 4.55 -6.93
C SER A 99 -7.26 3.99 -6.12
N ASP A 100 -8.49 4.17 -6.62
CA ASP A 100 -9.71 3.63 -5.98
C ASP A 100 -9.73 2.11 -5.87
N ILE A 101 -8.95 1.41 -6.71
CA ILE A 101 -8.79 -0.06 -6.69
C ILE A 101 -7.58 -0.52 -5.85
N GLY A 102 -6.89 0.42 -5.20
CA GLY A 102 -5.75 0.12 -4.32
C GLY A 102 -4.40 -0.01 -5.03
N THR A 103 -4.28 0.38 -6.30
CA THR A 103 -2.98 0.39 -6.99
C THR A 103 -2.15 1.57 -6.52
N ILE A 104 -0.90 1.32 -6.14
CA ILE A 104 0.04 2.31 -5.63
C ILE A 104 1.00 2.74 -6.74
N ASP A 105 1.10 4.05 -6.96
CA ASP A 105 2.17 4.71 -7.72
C ASP A 105 3.24 5.21 -6.75
N LEU A 106 4.33 4.45 -6.67
CA LEU A 106 5.46 4.76 -5.78
C LEU A 106 6.22 6.01 -6.23
N MET A 107 6.32 6.27 -7.54
CA MET A 107 6.97 7.48 -8.03
C MET A 107 6.22 8.74 -7.59
N GLN A 108 4.89 8.68 -7.57
CA GLN A 108 4.06 9.76 -7.08
C GLN A 108 4.06 9.88 -5.55
N ALA A 109 4.15 8.75 -4.83
CA ALA A 109 4.30 8.75 -3.36
C ALA A 109 5.64 9.37 -2.92
N GLY A 110 6.70 9.10 -3.66
CA GLY A 110 8.06 9.55 -3.34
C GLY A 110 8.73 8.70 -2.25
N ILE A 111 9.98 9.03 -1.93
CA ILE A 111 10.75 8.36 -0.88
C ILE A 111 10.25 8.82 0.49
N GLY A 112 10.11 7.87 1.41
CA GLY A 112 9.68 8.12 2.78
C GLY A 112 8.70 7.07 3.28
N VAL A 113 7.98 7.40 4.35
CA VAL A 113 6.95 6.51 4.90
C VAL A 113 5.63 6.78 4.21
N LEU A 114 5.11 5.76 3.55
CA LEU A 114 3.79 5.74 2.93
C LEU A 114 2.80 5.05 3.89
N ASP A 115 1.86 5.82 4.41
CA ASP A 115 0.76 5.30 5.23
C ASP A 115 -0.43 5.02 4.32
N ILE A 116 -0.94 3.80 4.37
CA ILE A 116 -2.10 3.35 3.61
C ILE A 116 -3.17 2.89 4.59
N THR A 117 -4.37 3.43 4.41
CA THR A 117 -5.54 3.04 5.19
C THR A 117 -6.58 2.40 4.29
N TYR A 118 -7.09 1.26 4.72
CA TYR A 118 -8.21 0.57 4.11
C TYR A 118 -9.38 0.54 5.08
N THR A 119 -10.56 0.96 4.63
CA THR A 119 -11.75 1.04 5.46
C THR A 119 -12.90 0.30 4.79
N VAL A 120 -13.43 -0.70 5.48
CA VAL A 120 -14.68 -1.36 5.11
C VAL A 120 -15.80 -0.69 5.88
N GLU A 121 -16.63 0.10 5.20
CA GLU A 121 -17.76 0.79 5.82
C GLU A 121 -18.89 -0.20 6.17
N GLY A 122 -19.68 0.12 7.20
CA GLY A 122 -20.82 -0.68 7.63
C GLY A 122 -21.07 -0.57 9.13
N LEU A 123 -22.16 -1.18 9.60
CA LEU A 123 -22.51 -1.21 11.04
C LEU A 123 -21.45 -1.92 11.88
N CYS A 124 -20.85 -2.96 11.31
CA CYS A 124 -19.71 -3.69 11.87
C CYS A 124 -18.48 -3.54 10.96
N GLY A 125 -18.31 -2.33 10.41
CA GLY A 125 -17.16 -1.97 9.59
C GLY A 125 -15.84 -2.07 10.36
N ASP A 126 -14.76 -2.09 9.61
CA ASP A 126 -13.40 -2.20 10.15
C ASP A 126 -12.46 -1.29 9.35
N SER A 127 -11.36 -0.90 9.97
CA SER A 127 -10.36 -0.05 9.35
C SER A 127 -8.97 -0.43 9.83
N GLN A 128 -8.03 -0.56 8.89
CA GLN A 128 -6.64 -0.77 9.20
C GLN A 128 -5.76 0.25 8.49
N THR A 129 -4.76 0.75 9.21
CA THR A 129 -3.66 1.54 8.65
C THR A 129 -2.37 0.73 8.74
N VAL A 130 -1.65 0.65 7.63
CA VAL A 130 -0.29 0.07 7.55
C VAL A 130 0.69 1.12 7.05
N ALA A 131 1.92 1.06 7.56
CA ALA A 131 3.01 1.92 7.12
C ALA A 131 4.03 1.09 6.34
N MET A 132 4.46 1.60 5.18
CA MET A 132 5.49 1.00 4.34
C MET A 132 6.57 2.04 4.04
N GLU A 133 7.84 1.63 4.09
CA GLU A 133 8.96 2.50 3.74
C GLU A 133 9.27 2.40 2.24
N VAL A 134 9.16 3.53 1.54
CA VAL A 134 9.54 3.66 0.13
C VAL A 134 10.98 4.16 0.06
N LEU A 135 11.86 3.32 -0.45
CA LEU A 135 13.30 3.58 -0.54
C LEU A 135 13.74 3.87 -1.97
N GLY A 136 14.81 4.65 -2.10
CA GLY A 136 15.48 4.82 -3.39
C GLY A 136 16.08 3.49 -3.88
N CYS A 137 15.79 3.13 -5.14
CA CYS A 137 16.29 1.91 -5.77
C CYS A 137 17.81 1.89 -5.87
N ASP A 138 18.36 0.71 -6.11
CA ASP A 138 19.74 0.61 -6.56
C ASP A 138 19.91 1.32 -7.88
N VAL A 139 20.99 2.09 -7.97
CA VAL A 139 21.26 2.89 -9.14
C VAL A 139 21.82 1.98 -10.21
N GLU A 140 21.11 1.87 -11.34
CA GLU A 140 21.60 1.09 -12.47
C GLU A 140 22.69 1.85 -13.19
N THR A 141 23.79 1.15 -13.42
CA THR A 141 24.98 1.71 -14.06
C THR A 141 24.91 1.59 -15.58
N VAL A 142 25.50 2.56 -16.26
CA VAL A 142 25.67 2.54 -17.71
C VAL A 142 27.07 2.05 -18.09
N ASN A 143 27.15 1.29 -19.17
CA ASN A 143 28.41 0.76 -19.71
C ASN A 143 28.73 1.29 -21.12
N VAL A 144 27.75 1.88 -21.83
CA VAL A 144 27.90 2.50 -23.15
C VAL A 144 26.89 3.65 -23.28
N PHE A 145 27.31 4.78 -23.85
CA PHE A 145 26.38 5.79 -24.36
C PHE A 145 26.93 6.43 -25.65
N SER A 146 26.04 6.93 -26.50
CA SER A 146 26.30 7.32 -27.90
C SER A 146 25.72 8.70 -28.21
N PRO A 147 26.40 9.79 -27.87
CA PRO A 147 25.94 11.15 -28.15
C PRO A 147 26.07 11.48 -29.65
N ASN A 148 25.09 11.04 -30.45
CA ASN A 148 25.00 11.19 -31.91
C ASN A 148 23.71 11.92 -32.36
N ASP A 149 22.96 12.51 -31.42
CA ASP A 149 21.71 13.25 -31.64
C ASP A 149 20.55 12.40 -32.21
N ASP A 150 20.56 11.08 -32.01
CA ASP A 150 19.45 10.18 -32.40
C ASP A 150 18.36 10.01 -31.31
N LEU A 151 18.52 10.70 -30.18
CA LEU A 151 17.68 10.67 -28.98
C LEU A 151 17.82 9.38 -28.15
N LEU A 152 18.72 8.47 -28.51
CA LEU A 152 18.95 7.20 -27.82
C LEU A 152 20.34 7.17 -27.20
N ASN A 153 20.40 7.07 -25.87
CA ASN A 153 21.65 7.05 -25.11
C ASN A 153 22.58 8.25 -25.39
N ASP A 154 22.00 9.42 -25.64
CA ASP A 154 22.73 10.67 -25.91
C ASP A 154 23.39 11.28 -24.65
N GLU A 155 23.01 10.80 -23.47
CA GLU A 155 23.47 11.29 -22.17
C GLU A 155 23.98 10.12 -21.32
N LEU A 156 24.93 10.40 -20.43
CA LEU A 156 25.38 9.44 -19.43
C LEU A 156 24.31 9.29 -18.34
N VAL A 157 23.40 8.35 -18.50
CA VAL A 157 22.25 8.14 -17.59
C VAL A 157 22.53 7.01 -16.60
N PHE A 158 22.39 7.31 -15.31
CA PHE A 158 22.31 6.31 -14.24
C PHE A 158 20.86 6.19 -13.78
N LYS A 159 20.20 5.04 -14.00
CA LYS A 159 18.77 4.94 -13.65
C LYS A 159 18.57 5.04 -12.15
N TYR A 160 17.48 5.69 -11.75
CA TYR A 160 17.11 5.96 -10.36
C TYR A 160 18.05 6.89 -9.58
N LEU A 161 19.10 7.44 -10.21
CA LEU A 161 20.01 8.38 -9.55
C LEU A 161 19.31 9.68 -9.11
N THR A 162 18.31 10.13 -9.86
CA THR A 162 17.57 11.37 -9.58
C THR A 162 16.82 11.33 -8.25
N SER A 163 16.55 10.14 -7.72
CA SER A 163 15.95 9.92 -6.39
C SER A 163 16.92 10.22 -5.24
N PHE A 164 18.21 10.47 -5.53
CA PHE A 164 19.25 10.74 -4.53
C PHE A 164 19.80 12.16 -4.67
N PRO A 165 19.14 13.18 -4.07
CA PRO A 165 19.73 14.51 -3.95
C PRO A 165 21.02 14.43 -3.12
N GLY A 166 22.02 15.23 -3.48
CA GLY A 166 23.35 15.22 -2.88
C GLY A 166 24.33 14.24 -3.55
N ASN A 167 23.92 13.51 -4.60
CA ASN A 167 24.83 12.65 -5.35
C ASN A 167 25.98 13.44 -5.99
N GLN A 168 27.10 12.77 -6.24
CA GLN A 168 28.25 13.37 -6.90
C GLN A 168 28.85 12.41 -7.92
N LEU A 169 28.93 12.86 -9.18
CA LEU A 169 29.60 12.14 -10.26
C LEU A 169 30.97 12.74 -10.52
N ASN A 170 32.00 11.89 -10.54
CA ASN A 170 33.33 12.20 -11.05
C ASN A 170 33.64 11.23 -12.20
N VAL A 171 34.16 11.72 -13.31
CA VAL A 171 34.55 10.92 -14.48
C VAL A 171 36.01 11.15 -14.79
N TYR A 172 36.71 10.06 -15.08
CA TYR A 172 38.14 10.02 -15.32
C TYR A 172 38.44 9.39 -16.69
N ASP A 173 39.49 9.87 -17.35
CA ASP A 173 40.07 9.21 -18.51
C ASP A 173 40.85 7.94 -18.11
N ARG A 174 41.40 7.23 -19.11
CA ARG A 174 42.19 6.01 -18.91
C ARG A 174 43.49 6.24 -18.13
N TRP A 175 43.98 7.48 -18.06
CA TRP A 175 45.19 7.84 -17.32
C TRP A 175 44.88 8.33 -15.90
N GLY A 176 43.61 8.36 -15.50
CA GLY A 176 43.16 8.79 -14.17
C GLY A 176 42.99 10.30 -14.05
N ASN A 177 43.02 11.06 -15.15
CA ASN A 177 42.74 12.50 -15.09
C ASN A 177 41.23 12.73 -14.98
N LEU A 178 40.81 13.63 -14.10
CA LEU A 178 39.42 14.05 -13.96
C LEU A 178 39.00 14.88 -15.18
N ILE A 179 38.00 14.41 -15.92
CA ILE A 179 37.48 15.10 -17.11
C ILE A 179 36.09 15.72 -16.89
N TYR A 180 35.34 15.22 -15.90
CA TYR A 180 34.03 15.76 -15.56
C TYR A 180 33.75 15.57 -14.07
N GLN A 181 33.13 16.59 -13.46
CA GLN A 181 32.69 16.54 -12.08
C GLN A 181 31.38 17.31 -11.92
N LYS A 182 30.42 16.69 -11.25
CA LYS A 182 29.13 17.32 -10.95
C LYS A 182 28.58 16.87 -9.61
N ARG A 183 28.21 17.82 -8.76
CA ARG A 183 27.33 17.60 -7.61
C ARG A 183 25.87 17.73 -8.05
N ASN A 184 24.99 16.94 -7.45
CA ASN A 184 23.61 16.74 -7.88
C ASN A 184 23.55 16.43 -9.37
N TYR A 185 24.26 15.39 -9.80
CA TYR A 185 24.23 14.97 -11.19
C TYR A 185 22.81 14.52 -11.54
N GLY A 186 22.28 15.06 -12.65
CA GLY A 186 20.89 14.91 -13.06
C GLY A 186 20.74 14.14 -14.36
N ASN A 187 21.70 13.27 -14.70
CA ASN A 187 21.69 12.46 -15.93
C ASN A 187 21.67 13.27 -17.24
N ASN A 188 22.43 14.36 -17.31
CA ASN A 188 22.34 15.34 -18.41
C ASN A 188 23.68 15.63 -19.12
N TRP A 189 24.70 14.78 -18.96
CA TRP A 189 26.00 15.00 -19.57
C TRP A 189 26.14 14.24 -20.89
N ARG A 190 26.39 14.99 -21.96
CA ARG A 190 26.59 14.49 -23.34
C ARG A 190 28.05 14.24 -23.73
N ALA A 191 28.99 14.56 -22.85
CA ALA A 191 30.42 14.49 -23.13
C ALA A 191 30.87 15.25 -24.40
N ASP A 192 30.32 16.46 -24.60
CA ASP A 192 30.73 17.35 -25.67
C ASP A 192 32.23 17.67 -25.61
N GLY A 193 32.93 17.51 -26.72
CA GLY A 193 34.38 17.74 -26.81
C GLY A 193 35.25 16.63 -26.19
N VAL A 194 34.66 15.53 -25.70
CA VAL A 194 35.39 14.37 -25.18
C VAL A 194 35.59 13.34 -26.30
N ALA A 195 36.80 12.83 -26.47
CA ALA A 195 37.12 11.84 -27.51
C ALA A 195 36.46 10.48 -27.22
N GLU A 196 36.16 9.70 -28.26
CA GLU A 196 35.70 8.32 -28.08
C GLU A 196 36.73 7.47 -27.32
N GLY A 197 36.23 6.56 -26.50
CA GLY A 197 37.08 5.71 -25.67
C GLY A 197 36.39 5.20 -24.42
N THR A 198 37.17 4.52 -23.58
CA THR A 198 36.72 4.03 -22.28
C THR A 198 37.09 5.01 -21.19
N TYR A 199 36.10 5.33 -20.36
CA TYR A 199 36.21 6.23 -19.22
C TYR A 199 35.74 5.53 -17.96
N PHE A 200 36.19 6.03 -16.82
CA PHE A 200 35.87 5.49 -15.50
C PHE A 200 35.06 6.49 -14.71
N TYR A 201 34.12 6.03 -13.91
CA TYR A 201 33.35 6.91 -13.03
C TYR A 201 33.48 6.49 -11.57
N VAL A 202 33.36 7.49 -10.71
CA VAL A 202 33.13 7.35 -9.27
C VAL A 202 31.87 8.13 -8.96
N LEU A 203 30.81 7.42 -8.56
CA LEU A 203 29.50 7.95 -8.24
C LEU A 203 29.23 7.79 -6.75
N THR A 204 29.29 8.90 -6.02
CA THR A 204 28.98 8.94 -4.59
C THR A 204 27.49 9.23 -4.43
N ILE A 205 26.79 8.37 -3.69
CA ILE A 205 25.36 8.49 -3.40
C ILE A 205 25.19 8.57 -1.88
N PRO A 206 24.53 9.61 -1.34
CA PRO A 206 24.28 9.70 0.10
C PRO A 206 23.53 8.47 0.62
N GLY A 207 24.04 7.85 1.68
CA GLY A 207 23.42 6.69 2.31
C GLY A 207 23.61 5.35 1.58
N LYS A 208 24.39 5.31 0.50
CA LYS A 208 24.75 4.08 -0.22
C LYS A 208 26.26 3.95 -0.39
N ASP A 209 26.71 2.75 -0.75
CA ASP A 209 28.08 2.52 -1.14
C ASP A 209 28.45 3.30 -2.40
N THR A 210 29.71 3.70 -2.50
CA THR A 210 30.20 4.41 -3.70
C THR A 210 30.22 3.46 -4.88
N LEU A 211 29.53 3.83 -5.96
CA LEU A 211 29.52 3.06 -7.19
C LEU A 211 30.71 3.46 -8.06
N THR A 212 31.43 2.46 -8.56
CA THR A 212 32.54 2.67 -9.49
C THR A 212 32.39 1.72 -10.67
N GLY A 213 32.86 2.16 -11.83
CA GLY A 213 32.79 1.35 -13.04
C GLY A 213 33.37 2.08 -14.22
N SER A 214 33.14 1.53 -15.40
CA SER A 214 33.58 2.10 -16.67
C SER A 214 32.42 2.17 -17.65
N PHE A 215 32.45 3.18 -18.53
CA PHE A 215 31.59 3.25 -19.70
C PHE A 215 32.42 3.50 -20.95
N THR A 216 31.88 3.12 -22.11
CA THR A 216 32.45 3.42 -23.42
C THR A 216 31.67 4.53 -24.09
N LEU A 217 32.37 5.55 -24.56
CA LEU A 217 31.85 6.64 -25.38
C LEU A 217 32.13 6.33 -26.85
N VAL A 218 31.06 6.27 -27.66
CA VAL A 218 31.08 6.04 -29.12
C VAL A 218 30.19 7.07 -29.81
N ARG A 219 30.39 7.39 -31.10
CA ARG A 219 29.49 8.27 -31.87
C ARG A 219 29.16 7.69 -33.23
#